data_AF-A0A0P4V3U5-F1
#
_entry.id   AF-A0A0P4V3U5-F1
#
_cell.length_a   1.000
_cell.length_b   1.000
_cell.length_c   1.000
_cell.angle_alpha   90.00
_cell.angle_beta   90.00
_cell.angle_gamma   90.00
#
_symmetry.space_group_name_H-M   'P 1'
#
loop_
_entity.id
_entity.type
_entity.pdbx_description
1 polymer ?
#
loop_
_entity_poly.entity_id
_entity_poly.type
_entity_poly.pdbx_seq_one_letter_code
_entity_poly.pdbx_strand_id
1 'polypeptide(L)'
;MIGLIGWNSLVTPVFAQPVISPTVQAVQQALQKDMDYPSKARSQFGVGQVTKVAVLPPHAMATWTWGPTGGWAILIQRNNKWQVITRRDDWIGLRSVVKLGIPQPVAIQLLDQIIPDWRSLPSE
;
A
#
# COMPACT_ATOMS: atom_id res chain seq x y z
N MET A 1 7.91 -54.02 -34.03
CA MET A 1 6.70 -53.90 -33.20
C MET A 1 7.17 -53.51 -31.80
N ILE A 2 7.15 -52.22 -31.46
CA ILE A 2 7.59 -51.70 -30.14
C ILE A 2 6.50 -50.74 -29.68
N GLY A 3 5.84 -51.10 -28.58
CA GLY A 3 4.73 -50.37 -27.98
C GLY A 3 5.20 -49.35 -26.94
N LEU A 4 4.57 -48.18 -27.01
CA LEU A 4 4.11 -47.29 -25.93
C LEU A 4 5.00 -47.15 -24.68
N ILE A 5 5.76 -46.06 -24.61
CA ILE A 5 6.14 -45.43 -23.35
C ILE A 5 5.21 -44.23 -23.15
N GLY A 6 4.27 -44.35 -22.21
CA GLY A 6 3.41 -43.25 -21.79
C GLY A 6 4.23 -42.19 -21.07
N TRP A 7 4.29 -40.99 -21.65
CA TRP A 7 4.87 -39.82 -20.99
C TRP A 7 3.75 -39.12 -20.22
N ASN A 8 3.64 -39.37 -18.92
CA ASN A 8 2.81 -38.57 -18.03
C ASN A 8 3.44 -37.17 -17.92
N SER A 9 2.94 -36.22 -18.71
CA SER A 9 3.23 -34.80 -18.51
C SER A 9 2.59 -34.35 -17.19
N LEU A 10 3.40 -34.27 -16.14
CA LEU A 10 3.07 -33.53 -14.93
C LEU A 10 2.97 -32.04 -15.31
N VAL A 11 1.75 -31.57 -15.55
CA VAL A 11 1.46 -30.13 -15.66
C VAL A 11 1.53 -29.59 -14.24
N THR A 12 2.66 -29.02 -13.85
CA THR A 12 2.73 -28.25 -12.60
C THR A 12 1.89 -26.98 -12.80
N PRO A 13 0.90 -26.71 -11.93
CA PRO A 13 0.23 -25.43 -11.95
C PRO A 13 1.26 -24.37 -11.57
N VAL A 14 1.66 -23.55 -12.54
CA VAL A 14 2.37 -22.30 -12.28
C VAL A 14 1.38 -21.41 -11.54
N PHE A 15 1.44 -21.41 -10.22
CA PHE A 15 0.77 -20.39 -9.41
C PHE A 15 1.33 -19.04 -9.85
N ALA A 16 0.53 -18.28 -10.59
CA ALA A 16 0.83 -16.91 -10.96
C ALA A 16 0.96 -16.10 -9.66
N GLN A 17 2.20 -15.88 -9.21
CA GLN A 17 2.45 -14.93 -8.14
C GLN A 17 1.97 -13.57 -8.66
N PRO A 18 1.13 -12.84 -7.90
CA PRO A 18 0.74 -11.50 -8.32
C PRO A 18 2.01 -10.67 -8.45
N VAL A 19 2.34 -10.25 -9.68
CA VAL A 19 3.49 -9.40 -9.95
C VAL A 19 3.16 -8.02 -9.38
N ILE A 20 3.48 -7.81 -8.11
CA ILE A 20 3.36 -6.49 -7.49
C ILE A 20 4.34 -5.58 -8.24
N SER A 21 3.84 -4.49 -8.80
CA SER A 21 4.67 -3.53 -9.55
C SER A 21 5.88 -3.08 -8.70
N PRO A 22 7.08 -2.95 -9.30
CA PRO A 22 8.28 -2.46 -8.60
C PRO A 22 8.05 -1.13 -7.86
N THR A 23 7.19 -0.26 -8.40
CA THR A 23 6.87 1.02 -7.76
C THR A 23 6.03 0.83 -6.50
N VAL A 24 5.08 -0.10 -6.52
CA VAL A 24 4.26 -0.46 -5.36
C VAL A 24 5.13 -1.05 -4.26
N GLN A 25 6.07 -1.93 -4.63
CA GLN A 25 7.06 -2.50 -3.70
C GLN A 25 7.94 -1.42 -3.07
N ALA A 26 8.41 -0.45 -3.85
CA ALA A 26 9.23 0.65 -3.33
C ALA A 26 8.47 1.55 -2.34
N VAL A 27 7.19 1.84 -2.61
CA VAL A 27 6.31 2.58 -1.68
C VAL A 27 6.10 1.78 -0.40
N GLN A 28 5.79 0.49 -0.52
CA GLN A 28 5.61 -0.41 0.61
C GLN A 28 6.86 -0.46 1.50
N GLN A 29 8.05 -0.60 0.90
CA GLN A 29 9.32 -0.60 1.63
C GLN A 29 9.60 0.74 2.32
N ALA A 30 9.30 1.87 1.66
CA ALA A 30 9.48 3.20 2.24
C ALA A 30 8.59 3.39 3.48
N LEU A 31 7.31 2.99 3.39
CA LEU A 31 6.40 3.04 4.53
C LEU A 31 6.79 2.05 5.64
N GLN A 32 7.16 0.82 5.29
CA GLN A 32 7.59 -0.17 6.29
C GLN A 32 8.81 0.33 7.07
N LYS A 33 9.78 0.93 6.38
CA LYS A 33 10.96 1.54 7.00
C LYS A 33 10.61 2.69 7.95
N ASP A 34 9.64 3.54 7.58
CA ASP A 34 9.14 4.60 8.47
C ASP A 34 8.47 4.03 9.72
N MET A 35 7.64 2.99 9.57
CA MET A 35 6.98 2.28 10.66
C MET A 35 7.97 1.49 11.53
N ASP A 36 9.11 1.09 10.98
CA ASP A 36 10.15 0.38 11.70
C ASP A 36 10.96 1.26 12.65
N TYR A 37 10.83 2.59 12.54
CA TYR A 37 11.47 3.52 13.45
C TYR A 37 10.99 3.31 14.91
N PRO A 38 11.88 3.35 15.92
CA PRO A 38 11.50 3.13 17.30
C PRO A 38 10.36 4.05 17.76
N SER A 39 9.28 3.45 18.26
CA SER A 39 8.12 4.18 18.76
C SER A 39 7.46 3.42 19.91
N LYS A 40 6.68 4.12 20.74
CA LYS A 40 5.88 3.48 21.81
C LYS A 40 4.92 2.43 21.26
N ALA A 41 4.31 2.71 20.10
CA ALA A 41 3.42 1.79 19.42
C ALA A 41 4.14 0.49 19.00
N ARG A 42 5.40 0.57 18.55
CA ARG A 42 6.21 -0.60 18.20
C ARG A 42 6.44 -1.51 19.38
N SER A 43 6.85 -0.94 20.50
CA SER A 43 7.14 -1.69 21.72
C SER A 43 5.89 -2.39 22.27
N GLN A 44 4.70 -1.81 22.05
CA GLN A 44 3.44 -2.33 22.57
C GLN A 44 2.77 -3.36 21.64
N PHE A 45 2.81 -3.15 20.32
CA PHE A 45 2.03 -3.92 19.35
C PHE A 45 2.88 -4.68 18.33
N GLY A 46 4.21 -4.61 18.42
CA GLY A 46 5.14 -5.26 17.49
C GLY A 46 5.34 -4.46 16.19
N VAL A 47 5.65 -5.16 15.11
CA VAL A 47 5.90 -4.55 13.79
C VAL A 47 4.57 -4.39 13.05
N GLY A 48 4.20 -3.16 12.70
CA GLY A 48 3.03 -2.92 11.87
C GLY A 48 3.27 -3.40 10.43
N GLN A 49 2.19 -3.75 9.74
CA GLN A 49 2.24 -4.27 8.36
C GLN A 49 1.50 -3.34 7.40
N VAL A 50 2.12 -3.02 6.27
CA VAL A 50 1.44 -2.33 5.17
C VAL A 50 0.43 -3.29 4.53
N THR A 51 -0.83 -2.87 4.44
CA THR A 51 -1.94 -3.71 3.94
C THR A 51 -2.36 -3.39 2.53
N LYS A 52 -2.27 -2.12 2.13
CA LYS A 52 -2.70 -1.68 0.80
C LYS A 52 -1.86 -0.49 0.35
N VAL A 53 -1.62 -0.41 -0.95
CA VAL A 53 -0.81 0.64 -1.56
C VAL A 53 -1.44 1.02 -2.90
N ALA A 54 -1.57 2.31 -3.13
CA ALA A 54 -2.06 2.93 -4.34
C ALA A 54 -1.02 3.96 -4.78
N VAL A 55 -0.63 3.90 -6.05
CA VAL A 55 0.48 4.70 -6.57
C VAL A 55 0.03 5.45 -7.81
N LEU A 56 0.14 6.77 -7.76
CA LEU A 56 -0.08 7.69 -8.86
C LEU A 56 1.06 8.70 -8.87
N PRO A 57 2.20 8.36 -9.50
CA PRO A 57 3.42 9.16 -9.39
C PRO A 57 3.18 10.64 -9.72
N PRO A 58 3.77 11.57 -8.96
CA PRO A 58 4.74 11.34 -7.88
C PRO A 58 4.11 11.05 -6.51
N HIS A 59 2.82 10.75 -6.41
CA HIS A 59 2.10 10.56 -5.14
C HIS A 59 1.77 9.08 -4.90
N ALA A 60 1.65 8.71 -3.64
CA ALA A 60 1.11 7.42 -3.25
C ALA A 60 0.35 7.54 -1.93
N MET A 61 -0.61 6.64 -1.75
CA MET A 61 -1.32 6.45 -0.49
C MET A 61 -1.21 4.98 -0.11
N ALA A 62 -1.08 4.72 1.18
CA ALA A 62 -1.00 3.36 1.68
C ALA A 62 -1.72 3.25 3.01
N THR A 63 -2.23 2.06 3.31
CA THR A 63 -2.78 1.71 4.62
C THR A 63 -1.90 0.70 5.30
N TRP A 64 -1.97 0.66 6.63
CA TRP A 64 -1.23 -0.27 7.45
C TRP A 64 -2.06 -0.72 8.64
N THR A 65 -1.65 -1.81 9.27
CA THR A 65 -2.22 -2.33 10.52
C THR A 65 -1.14 -2.36 11.60
N TRP A 66 -1.42 -1.75 12.75
CA TRP A 66 -0.53 -1.77 13.93
C TRP A 66 -1.36 -1.84 15.21
N GLY A 67 -1.34 -2.97 15.90
CA GLY A 67 -2.29 -3.17 17.01
C GLY A 67 -3.75 -3.16 16.53
N PRO A 68 -4.72 -2.74 17.36
CA PRO A 68 -6.15 -2.76 16.99
C PRO A 68 -6.54 -1.67 15.99
N THR A 69 -5.75 -0.60 15.89
CA THR A 69 -6.03 0.56 15.04
C THR A 69 -5.07 0.56 13.87
N GLY A 70 -5.59 0.29 12.68
CA GLY A 70 -4.86 0.54 11.44
C GLY A 70 -4.70 2.04 11.19
N GLY A 71 -4.15 2.39 10.04
CA GLY A 71 -3.98 3.77 9.65
C GLY A 71 -3.69 3.93 8.18
N TRP A 72 -3.42 5.17 7.80
CA TRP A 72 -3.05 5.56 6.45
C TRP A 72 -1.76 6.36 6.46
N ALA A 73 -1.15 6.45 5.28
CA ALA A 73 0.01 7.27 5.02
C ALA A 73 -0.07 7.85 3.62
N ILE A 74 0.46 9.06 3.47
CA ILE A 74 0.69 9.70 2.18
C ILE A 74 2.19 9.77 1.94
N LEU A 75 2.59 9.36 0.74
CA LEU A 75 3.97 9.37 0.30
C LEU A 75 4.12 10.20 -0.98
N ILE A 76 5.30 10.80 -1.13
CA ILE A 76 5.70 11.51 -2.34
C ILE A 76 7.06 11.01 -2.82
N GLN A 77 7.23 10.97 -4.13
CA GLN A 77 8.50 10.68 -4.76
C GLN A 77 9.30 11.98 -4.93
N ARG A 78 10.47 12.04 -4.29
CA ARG A 78 11.44 13.14 -4.42
C ARG A 78 12.81 12.56 -4.66
N ASN A 79 13.56 13.09 -5.64
CA ASN A 79 14.90 12.60 -6.00
C ASN A 79 14.93 11.07 -6.21
N ASN A 80 13.93 10.54 -6.93
CA ASN A 80 13.72 9.11 -7.18
C ASN A 80 13.55 8.23 -5.93
N LYS A 81 13.25 8.82 -4.76
CA LYS A 81 13.00 8.10 -3.51
C LYS A 81 11.61 8.43 -2.98
N TRP A 82 10.89 7.41 -2.53
CA TRP A 82 9.62 7.58 -1.83
C TRP A 82 9.87 8.04 -0.39
N GLN A 83 9.13 9.06 0.04
CA GLN A 83 9.21 9.64 1.36
C GLN A 83 7.80 9.74 1.95
N VAL A 84 7.64 9.34 3.20
CA VAL A 84 6.38 9.53 3.94
C VAL A 84 6.25 11.01 4.29
N ILE A 85 5.18 11.66 3.84
CA ILE A 85 4.87 13.05 4.21
C ILE A 85 4.07 13.07 5.52
N THR A 86 3.14 12.13 5.65
CA THR A 86 2.29 12.02 6.82
C THR A 86 1.82 10.59 7.00
N ARG A 87 1.56 10.24 8.26
CA ARG A 87 1.04 8.95 8.69
C ARG A 87 0.18 9.16 9.92
N ARG A 88 -1.06 8.66 9.90
CA ARG A 88 -2.00 8.75 11.02
C ARG A 88 -2.83 7.47 11.15
N ASP A 89 -3.41 7.29 12.32
CA ASP A 89 -4.23 6.17 12.77
C ASP A 89 -5.75 6.47 12.74
N ASP A 90 -6.13 7.65 12.24
CA ASP A 90 -7.52 8.09 12.12
C ASP A 90 -8.05 8.06 10.67
N TRP A 91 -9.27 8.51 10.47
CA TRP A 91 -9.86 8.70 9.15
C TRP A 91 -9.20 9.87 8.41
N ILE A 92 -9.09 9.81 7.07
CA ILE A 92 -8.70 10.96 6.24
C ILE A 92 -9.71 11.25 5.14
N GLY A 93 -10.28 12.45 5.17
CA GLY A 93 -11.13 12.97 4.10
C GLY A 93 -10.35 13.57 2.91
N LEU A 94 -11.03 13.69 1.76
CA LEU A 94 -10.49 14.30 0.54
C LEU A 94 -9.86 15.68 0.77
N ARG A 95 -10.50 16.56 1.55
CA ARG A 95 -9.97 17.91 1.82
C ARG A 95 -8.60 17.84 2.50
N SER A 96 -8.44 16.93 3.46
CA SER A 96 -7.19 16.72 4.18
C SER A 96 -6.09 16.21 3.24
N VAL A 97 -6.41 15.29 2.32
CA VAL A 97 -5.46 14.83 1.28
C VAL A 97 -5.01 15.99 0.37
N VAL A 98 -5.96 16.84 -0.05
CA VAL A 98 -5.65 18.01 -0.90
C VAL A 98 -4.80 19.06 -0.17
N LYS A 99 -5.06 19.30 1.13
CA LYS A 99 -4.25 20.19 1.97
C LYS A 99 -2.79 19.74 2.10
N LEU A 100 -2.50 18.45 1.91
CA LEU A 100 -1.14 17.91 1.89
C LEU A 100 -0.42 18.15 0.55
N GLY A 101 -1.05 18.88 -0.38
CA GLY A 101 -0.46 19.25 -1.67
C GLY A 101 -0.75 18.25 -2.79
N ILE A 102 -1.60 17.24 -2.56
CA ILE A 102 -2.01 16.32 -3.62
C ILE A 102 -3.10 16.98 -4.47
N PRO A 103 -2.95 17.03 -5.81
CA PRO A 103 -4.00 17.55 -6.68
C PRO A 103 -5.32 16.79 -6.50
N GLN A 104 -6.44 17.50 -6.41
CA GLN A 104 -7.75 16.89 -6.13
C GLN A 104 -8.09 15.68 -7.03
N PRO A 105 -7.85 15.69 -8.36
CA PRO A 105 -8.11 14.51 -9.20
C PRO A 105 -7.29 13.29 -8.80
N VAL A 106 -6.04 13.50 -8.35
CA VAL A 106 -5.14 12.44 -7.89
C VAL A 106 -5.60 11.93 -6.52
N ALA A 107 -5.97 12.84 -5.61
CA ALA A 107 -6.46 12.49 -4.29
C ALA A 107 -7.71 11.59 -4.36
N ILE A 108 -8.66 11.92 -5.27
CA ILE A 108 -9.86 11.10 -5.52
C ILE A 108 -9.46 9.69 -5.95
N GLN A 109 -8.56 9.55 -6.92
CA GLN A 109 -8.15 8.23 -7.41
C GLN A 109 -7.39 7.42 -6.35
N LEU A 110 -6.55 8.07 -5.55
CA LEU A 110 -5.85 7.40 -4.44
C LEU A 110 -6.85 6.89 -3.40
N LEU A 111 -7.84 7.71 -3.03
CA LEU A 111 -8.89 7.32 -2.08
C LEU A 111 -9.78 6.21 -2.63
N ASP A 112 -10.21 6.30 -3.89
CA ASP A 112 -10.99 5.25 -4.57
C ASP A 112 -10.24 3.90 -4.54
N GLN A 113 -8.91 3.94 -4.75
CA GLN A 113 -8.10 2.73 -4.71
C GLN A 113 -7.89 2.20 -3.29
N ILE A 114 -7.66 3.04 -2.29
CA ILE A 114 -7.33 2.59 -0.92
C ILE A 114 -8.57 2.29 -0.09
N ILE A 115 -9.56 3.19 -0.10
CA ILE A 115 -10.74 3.16 0.77
C ILE A 115 -11.98 3.33 -0.10
N PRO A 116 -12.46 2.29 -0.81
CA PRO A 116 -13.50 2.41 -1.84
C PRO A 116 -14.77 3.14 -1.39
N ASP A 117 -15.14 3.02 -0.12
CA ASP A 117 -16.35 3.60 0.46
C ASP A 117 -16.14 4.99 1.09
N TRP A 118 -14.98 5.62 0.87
CA TRP A 118 -14.62 6.90 1.50
C TRP A 118 -15.62 8.03 1.30
N ARG A 119 -16.41 7.98 0.22
CA ARG A 119 -17.45 8.96 -0.10
C ARG A 119 -18.65 8.90 0.86
N SER A 120 -18.82 7.77 1.55
CA SER A 120 -19.87 7.59 2.57
C SER A 120 -19.41 7.99 3.97
N LEU A 121 -18.11 8.16 4.16
CA LEU A 121 -17.51 8.55 5.43
C LEU A 121 -17.68 10.06 5.66
N PRO A 122 -17.64 10.52 6.92
CA PRO A 122 -17.76 11.94 7.24
C PRO A 122 -16.78 12.77 6.42
N SER A 123 -17.31 13.80 5.75
CA SER A 123 -16.51 14.75 5.01
C SER A 123 -15.77 15.68 5.97
N GLU A 124 -14.45 15.58 6.01
CA GLU A 124 -13.56 16.61 6.58
C GLU A 124 -13.25 17.72 5.58
#